data_AF-A0A7X5QES2-F1
#
_entry.id   AF-A0A7X5QES2-F1
#
_cell.length_a   1.000
_cell.length_b   1.000
_cell.length_c   1.000
_cell.angle_alpha   90.00
_cell.angle_beta   90.00
_cell.angle_gamma   90.00
#
_symmetry.space_group_name_H-M   'P 1'
#
loop_
_entity.id
_entity.type
_entity.pdbx_description
1 polymer ?
#
loop_
_entity_poly.entity_id
_entity_poly.type
_entity_poly.pdbx_seq_one_letter_code
_entity_poly.pdbx_strand_id
1 'polypeptide(L)'
;MAKKSQPQSMGQIRIIGGKWRGRKLPVPNSPGLRPTTDRVRETLFNWLALVIQEAHCLDCYAGSGALGLEALSRYATQATLIEYERNVAKQLSANLALLGAKNAEIINDSALNYLSQPGTPHDVIFLDPPFRQGMLAETIKLLEQQGWLADESWIYVEAESESAAADVPANWQLHREKVAGQVAYRLYIRYLPA
;
A
#
# COMPACT_ATOMS: atom_id res chain seq x y z
N MET A 1 34.15 25.17 -6.81
CA MET A 1 33.77 24.73 -5.46
C MET A 1 32.55 23.84 -5.56
N ALA A 2 32.71 22.51 -5.52
CA ALA A 2 31.58 21.59 -5.56
C ALA A 2 30.95 21.49 -4.16
N LYS A 3 29.70 21.92 -4.01
CA LYS A 3 28.91 21.66 -2.78
C LYS A 3 28.78 20.16 -2.63
N LYS A 4 29.51 19.58 -1.66
CA LYS A 4 29.28 18.20 -1.22
C LYS A 4 27.84 18.09 -0.71
N SER A 5 27.01 17.32 -1.41
CA SER A 5 25.68 16.95 -0.95
C SER A 5 25.81 16.24 0.40
N GLN A 6 25.26 16.83 1.46
CA GLN A 6 25.19 16.18 2.77
C GLN A 6 24.42 14.86 2.61
N PRO A 7 24.88 13.74 3.22
CA PRO A 7 24.14 12.50 3.18
C PRO A 7 22.79 12.72 3.85
N GLN A 8 21.72 12.56 3.06
CA GLN A 8 20.35 12.60 3.54
C GLN A 8 20.23 11.53 4.64
N SER A 9 19.80 11.90 5.84
CA SER A 9 19.62 10.91 6.91
C SER A 9 18.62 9.85 6.43
N MET A 10 18.93 8.58 6.65
CA MET A 10 18.10 7.46 6.21
C MET A 10 17.31 6.94 7.41
N GLY A 11 16.01 6.74 7.22
CA GLY A 11 15.14 6.05 8.14
C GLY A 11 15.25 4.53 7.96
N GLN A 12 14.50 3.76 8.75
CA GLN A 12 14.40 2.31 8.61
C GLN A 12 12.97 1.83 8.79
N ILE A 13 12.58 0.84 8.00
CA ILE A 13 11.39 0.02 8.24
C ILE A 13 11.81 -1.40 8.62
N ARG A 14 10.99 -2.08 9.41
CA ARG A 14 11.20 -3.49 9.80
C ARG A 14 10.09 -4.36 9.23
N ILE A 15 10.44 -5.51 8.66
CA ILE A 15 9.48 -6.55 8.28
C ILE A 15 9.07 -7.33 9.53
N ILE A 16 7.76 -7.50 9.74
CA ILE A 16 7.17 -7.99 10.98
C ILE A 16 7.00 -9.51 10.95
N GLY A 17 6.50 -10.06 9.84
CA GLY A 17 6.20 -11.47 9.67
C GLY A 17 6.71 -12.06 8.35
N GLY A 18 6.39 -13.32 8.11
CA GLY A 18 6.74 -14.02 6.87
C GLY A 18 8.21 -14.38 6.71
N LYS A 19 8.62 -14.70 5.48
CA LYS A 19 9.96 -15.20 5.13
C LYS A 19 11.11 -14.22 5.37
N TRP A 20 10.81 -12.93 5.51
CA TRP A 20 11.81 -11.88 5.78
C TRP A 20 11.65 -11.23 7.16
N ARG A 21 10.93 -11.90 8.08
CA ARG A 21 10.69 -11.44 9.44
C ARG A 21 11.97 -10.92 10.11
N GLY A 22 11.88 -9.73 10.71
CA GLY A 22 12.95 -9.09 11.47
C GLY A 22 13.97 -8.32 10.63
N ARG A 23 13.95 -8.44 9.29
CA ARG A 23 14.85 -7.65 8.44
C ARG A 23 14.51 -6.17 8.51
N LYS A 24 15.56 -5.35 8.63
CA LYS A 24 15.47 -3.89 8.60
C LYS A 24 15.93 -3.39 7.25
N LEU A 25 15.18 -2.47 6.66
CA LEU A 25 15.44 -1.94 5.33
C LEU A 25 15.60 -0.42 5.41
N PRO A 26 16.63 0.13 4.74
CA PRO A 26 16.83 1.57 4.69
C PRO A 26 15.73 2.22 3.84
N VAL A 27 15.26 3.38 4.28
CA VAL A 27 14.27 4.19 3.56
C VAL A 27 14.69 5.66 3.57
N PRO A 28 14.37 6.46 2.53
CA PRO A 28 14.73 7.86 2.52
C PRO A 28 13.97 8.60 3.62
N ASN A 29 14.61 9.52 4.34
CA ASN A 29 13.84 10.47 5.15
C ASN A 29 13.17 11.47 4.20
N SER A 30 11.90 11.24 3.92
CA SER A 30 11.04 12.16 3.16
C SER A 30 10.10 12.90 4.12
N PRO A 31 10.02 14.24 4.07
CA PRO A 31 9.01 15.00 4.81
C PRO A 31 7.62 14.50 4.39
N GLY A 32 6.80 14.08 5.37
CA GLY A 32 5.44 13.57 5.10
C GLY A 32 5.28 12.05 5.26
N LEU A 33 6.36 11.29 5.46
CA LEU A 33 6.24 9.90 5.91
C LEU A 33 5.71 9.89 7.36
N ARG A 34 4.41 9.67 7.54
CA ARG A 34 3.90 9.11 8.79
C ARG A 34 4.12 7.62 8.69
N PRO A 35 5.10 7.04 9.40
CA PRO A 35 5.31 5.61 9.30
C PRO A 35 4.05 4.90 9.80
N THR A 36 3.41 4.11 8.93
CA THR A 36 2.45 3.09 9.32
C THR A 36 3.14 2.22 10.37
N THR A 37 2.80 2.45 11.63
CA THR A 37 3.57 1.88 12.74
C THR A 37 3.56 0.35 12.64
N ASP A 38 4.56 -0.30 13.22
CA ASP A 38 4.61 -1.77 13.26
C ASP A 38 3.29 -2.36 13.78
N ARG A 39 2.63 -1.68 14.72
CA ARG A 39 1.33 -2.09 15.27
C ARG A 39 0.18 -2.00 14.27
N VAL A 40 0.17 -0.99 13.41
CA VAL A 40 -0.87 -0.83 12.38
C VAL A 40 -0.71 -1.93 11.34
N ARG A 41 0.52 -2.14 10.86
CA ARG A 41 0.83 -3.22 9.92
C ARG A 41 0.52 -4.59 10.52
N GLU A 42 0.89 -4.83 11.77
CA GLU A 42 0.51 -6.07 12.48
C GLU A 42 -1.00 -6.25 12.56
N THR A 43 -1.76 -5.19 12.86
CA THR A 43 -3.23 -5.24 12.88
C THR A 43 -3.78 -5.62 11.50
N LEU A 44 -3.34 -4.94 10.43
CA LEU A 44 -3.78 -5.19 9.07
C LEU A 44 -3.47 -6.62 8.62
N PHE A 45 -2.23 -7.07 8.77
CA PHE A 45 -1.85 -8.41 8.30
C PHE A 45 -2.39 -9.53 9.19
N ASN A 46 -2.88 -9.23 10.40
CA ASN A 46 -3.72 -10.17 11.16
C ASN A 46 -5.12 -10.27 10.56
N TRP A 47 -5.70 -9.18 10.05
CA TRP A 47 -6.97 -9.22 9.33
C TRP A 47 -6.85 -9.98 8.00
N LEU A 48 -5.75 -9.79 7.29
CA LEU A 48 -5.48 -10.43 5.99
C LEU A 48 -4.88 -11.84 6.11
N ALA A 49 -4.72 -12.40 7.31
CA ALA A 49 -3.96 -13.62 7.53
C ALA A 49 -4.48 -14.83 6.72
N LEU A 50 -5.79 -14.88 6.45
CA LEU A 50 -6.44 -15.97 5.71
C LEU A 50 -6.40 -15.79 4.19
N VAL A 51 -6.06 -14.60 3.69
CA VAL A 51 -6.19 -14.24 2.27
C VAL A 51 -4.91 -13.71 1.64
N ILE A 52 -3.88 -13.38 2.42
CA ILE A 52 -2.66 -12.77 1.90
C ILE A 52 -1.72 -13.75 1.18
N GLN A 53 -1.77 -15.02 1.56
CA GLN A 53 -0.97 -16.04 0.89
C GLN A 53 -1.52 -16.23 -0.52
N GLU A 54 -0.61 -16.27 -1.50
CA GLU A 54 -0.92 -16.41 -2.93
C GLU A 54 -1.69 -15.23 -3.56
N ALA A 55 -1.95 -14.16 -2.80
CA ALA A 55 -2.62 -12.97 -3.32
C ALA A 55 -1.79 -12.19 -4.34
N HIS A 56 -2.47 -11.64 -5.33
CA HIS A 56 -2.00 -10.54 -6.17
C HIS A 56 -2.31 -9.22 -5.47
N CYS A 57 -1.27 -8.51 -5.06
CA CYS A 57 -1.39 -7.29 -4.27
C CYS A 57 -1.17 -6.04 -5.13
N LEU A 58 -1.94 -4.98 -4.88
CA LEU A 58 -1.73 -3.65 -5.44
C LEU A 58 -1.54 -2.63 -4.31
N ASP A 59 -0.39 -1.98 -4.27
CA ASP A 59 -0.10 -0.88 -3.36
C ASP A 59 -0.12 0.43 -4.14
N CYS A 60 -1.22 1.19 -4.02
CA CYS A 60 -1.44 2.40 -4.82
C CYS A 60 -0.54 3.57 -4.40
N TYR A 61 -0.01 3.53 -3.19
CA TYR A 61 0.78 4.60 -2.58
C TYR A 61 1.95 3.98 -1.80
N ALA A 62 2.80 3.24 -2.50
CA ALA A 62 3.74 2.32 -1.88
C ALA A 62 4.71 2.97 -0.89
N GLY A 63 5.17 4.19 -1.17
CA GLY A 63 6.08 4.93 -0.29
C GLY A 63 7.32 4.11 0.04
N SER A 64 7.52 3.87 1.33
CA SER A 64 8.60 3.02 1.84
C SER A 64 8.52 1.54 1.43
N GLY A 65 7.39 1.11 0.88
CA GLY A 65 7.04 -0.28 0.60
C GLY A 65 6.58 -1.06 1.82
N ALA A 66 6.27 -0.40 2.95
CA ALA A 66 6.04 -1.08 4.21
C ALA A 66 4.87 -2.08 4.18
N LEU A 67 3.84 -1.86 3.34
CA LEU A 67 2.71 -2.76 3.14
C LEU A 67 3.03 -3.81 2.06
N GLY A 68 3.37 -3.38 0.84
CA GLY A 68 3.74 -4.30 -0.24
C GLY A 68 4.85 -5.30 0.11
N LEU A 69 5.92 -4.87 0.79
CA LEU A 69 7.00 -5.77 1.20
C LEU A 69 6.58 -6.77 2.29
N GLU A 70 5.67 -6.36 3.18
CA GLU A 70 5.13 -7.22 4.22
C GLU A 70 4.19 -8.28 3.60
N ALA A 71 3.40 -7.91 2.59
CA ALA A 71 2.60 -8.84 1.79
C ALA A 71 3.47 -9.90 1.09
N LEU A 72 4.52 -9.47 0.39
CA LEU A 72 5.49 -10.37 -0.24
C LEU A 72 6.23 -11.27 0.76
N SER A 73 6.52 -10.75 1.94
CA SER A 73 7.11 -11.54 3.02
C SER A 73 6.16 -12.66 3.46
N ARG A 74 4.85 -12.37 3.50
CA ARG A 74 3.77 -13.29 3.87
C ARG A 74 3.25 -14.13 2.69
N TYR A 75 4.08 -14.31 1.68
CA TYR A 75 3.85 -15.23 0.56
C TYR A 75 2.73 -14.81 -0.40
N ALA A 76 2.47 -13.50 -0.54
CA ALA A 76 1.73 -13.00 -1.70
C ALA A 76 2.42 -13.44 -3.01
N THR A 77 1.63 -13.81 -4.01
CA THR A 77 2.11 -14.27 -5.32
C THR A 77 2.85 -13.14 -6.02
N GLN A 78 2.27 -11.93 -6.03
CA GLN A 78 2.85 -10.76 -6.66
C GLN A 78 2.45 -9.49 -5.91
N ALA A 79 3.27 -8.45 -6.00
CA ALA A 79 2.88 -7.10 -5.57
C ALA A 79 3.25 -6.06 -6.63
N THR A 80 2.26 -5.30 -7.09
CA THR A 80 2.45 -4.10 -7.92
C THR A 80 2.49 -2.88 -7.00
N LEU A 81 3.58 -2.12 -7.04
CA LEU A 81 3.88 -1.03 -6.12
C LEU A 81 3.96 0.29 -6.90
N ILE A 82 2.95 1.14 -6.73
CA ILE A 82 2.91 2.46 -7.39
C ILE A 82 3.54 3.50 -6.46
N GLU A 83 4.57 4.18 -6.94
CA GLU A 83 5.27 5.22 -6.19
C GLU A 83 5.57 6.43 -7.07
N TYR A 84 5.14 7.61 -6.65
CA TYR A 84 5.31 8.84 -7.42
C TYR A 84 6.74 9.41 -7.35
N GLU A 85 7.34 9.46 -6.16
CA GLU A 85 8.64 10.08 -5.93
C GLU A 85 9.77 9.16 -6.41
N ARG A 86 10.43 9.57 -7.50
CA ARG A 86 11.49 8.76 -8.15
C ARG A 86 12.60 8.29 -7.22
N ASN A 87 12.98 9.13 -6.23
CA ASN A 87 14.02 8.76 -5.26
C ASN A 87 13.53 7.68 -4.28
N VAL A 88 12.25 7.70 -3.92
CA VAL A 88 11.61 6.69 -3.07
C VAL A 88 11.46 5.39 -3.86
N ALA A 89 10.98 5.45 -5.10
CA ALA A 89 10.87 4.28 -5.99
C ALA A 89 12.23 3.58 -6.22
N LYS A 90 13.31 4.36 -6.40
CA LYS A 90 14.68 3.81 -6.49
C LYS A 90 15.11 3.09 -5.22
N GLN A 91 14.83 3.66 -4.04
CA GLN A 91 15.16 3.01 -2.78
C GLN A 91 14.32 1.75 -2.53
N LEU A 92 13.04 1.78 -2.91
CA LEU A 92 12.15 0.62 -2.89
C LEU A 92 12.68 -0.51 -3.79
N SER A 93 13.15 -0.17 -4.99
CA SER A 93 13.79 -1.13 -5.90
C SER A 93 15.06 -1.75 -5.29
N ALA A 94 15.91 -0.93 -4.67
CA ALA A 94 17.09 -1.43 -3.96
C ALA A 94 16.70 -2.37 -2.79
N ASN A 95 15.62 -2.07 -2.06
CA ASN A 95 15.12 -2.91 -0.99
C ASN A 95 14.60 -4.26 -1.52
N LEU A 96 13.84 -4.28 -2.63
CA LEU A 96 13.43 -5.52 -3.28
C LEU A 96 14.64 -6.38 -3.69
N ALA A 97 15.66 -5.75 -4.27
CA ALA A 97 16.90 -6.44 -4.66
C ALA A 97 17.63 -7.04 -3.44
N LEU A 98 17.76 -6.28 -2.34
CA LEU A 98 18.33 -6.77 -1.08
C LEU A 98 17.55 -7.96 -0.50
N LEU A 99 16.23 -7.95 -0.69
CA LEU A 99 15.38 -9.04 -0.22
C LEU A 99 15.43 -10.28 -1.13
N GLY A 100 15.93 -10.14 -2.36
CA GLY A 100 15.83 -11.16 -3.41
C GLY A 100 14.40 -11.33 -3.93
N ALA A 101 13.56 -10.30 -3.79
CA ALA A 101 12.16 -10.31 -4.19
C ALA A 101 12.05 -10.20 -5.73
N LYS A 102 11.72 -11.31 -6.39
CA LYS A 102 11.54 -11.36 -7.85
C LYS A 102 10.11 -11.16 -8.31
N ASN A 103 9.17 -11.24 -7.38
CA ASN A 103 7.74 -11.23 -7.62
C ASN A 103 7.09 -9.89 -7.26
N ALA A 104 7.76 -8.78 -7.61
CA ALA A 104 7.26 -7.45 -7.39
C ALA A 104 7.54 -6.55 -8.59
N GLU A 105 6.61 -5.66 -8.89
CA GLU A 105 6.73 -4.65 -9.94
C GLU A 105 6.65 -3.27 -9.31
N ILE A 106 7.55 -2.36 -9.71
CA ILE A 106 7.49 -0.96 -9.28
C ILE A 106 7.09 -0.10 -10.46
N ILE A 107 6.02 0.66 -10.26
CA ILE A 107 5.53 1.66 -11.20
C ILE A 107 5.90 3.04 -10.65
N ASN A 108 6.80 3.76 -11.32
CA ASN A 108 7.13 5.13 -10.93
C ASN A 108 6.20 6.13 -11.61
N ASP A 109 4.97 6.26 -11.08
CA ASP A 109 3.91 7.14 -11.57
C ASP A 109 2.99 7.56 -10.40
N SER A 110 2.11 8.53 -10.64
CA SER A 110 1.01 8.81 -9.73
C SER A 110 -0.07 7.73 -9.84
N ALA A 111 -0.67 7.36 -8.70
CA ALA A 111 -1.78 6.40 -8.65
C ALA A 111 -2.92 6.78 -9.59
N LEU A 112 -3.34 8.05 -9.58
CA LEU A 112 -4.45 8.53 -10.39
C LEU A 112 -4.17 8.40 -11.90
N ASN A 113 -2.95 8.70 -12.34
CA ASN A 113 -2.57 8.53 -13.74
C ASN A 113 -2.52 7.04 -14.12
N TYR A 114 -1.82 6.22 -13.33
CA TYR A 114 -1.66 4.81 -13.64
C TYR A 114 -2.98 4.02 -13.59
N LEU A 115 -3.88 4.36 -12.67
CA LEU A 115 -5.17 3.68 -12.55
C LEU A 115 -6.20 4.14 -13.59
N SER A 116 -5.92 5.19 -14.37
CA SER A 116 -6.83 5.69 -15.42
C SER A 116 -6.91 4.82 -16.67
N GLN A 117 -6.02 3.84 -16.78
CA GLN A 117 -5.99 2.85 -17.86
C GLN A 117 -6.68 1.54 -17.44
N PRO A 118 -7.05 0.67 -18.39
CA PRO A 118 -7.55 -0.67 -18.09
C PRO A 118 -6.57 -1.45 -17.21
N GLY A 119 -7.10 -1.95 -16.10
CA GLY A 119 -6.36 -2.67 -15.09
C GLY A 119 -6.32 -4.18 -15.29
N THR A 120 -5.55 -4.82 -14.43
CA THR A 120 -5.64 -6.26 -14.17
C THR A 120 -6.17 -6.47 -12.76
N PRO A 121 -7.07 -7.43 -12.52
CA PRO A 121 -7.64 -7.66 -11.20
C PRO A 121 -6.61 -8.04 -10.12
N HIS A 122 -6.79 -7.54 -8.90
CA HIS A 122 -5.99 -7.84 -7.71
C HIS A 122 -6.87 -8.32 -6.56
N ASP A 123 -6.34 -9.20 -5.72
CA ASP A 123 -7.03 -9.78 -4.57
C ASP A 123 -6.95 -8.88 -3.33
N VAL A 124 -5.82 -8.20 -3.14
CA VAL A 124 -5.56 -7.32 -1.98
C VAL A 124 -5.07 -5.96 -2.45
N ILE A 125 -5.71 -4.89 -2.00
CA ILE A 125 -5.39 -3.52 -2.41
C ILE A 125 -5.10 -2.67 -1.16
N PHE A 126 -4.02 -1.88 -1.21
CA PHE A 126 -3.63 -0.95 -0.15
C PHE A 126 -3.81 0.50 -0.60
N LEU A 127 -4.65 1.25 0.12
CA LEU A 127 -4.93 2.66 -0.11
C LEU A 127 -4.50 3.49 1.11
N ASP A 128 -3.28 4.01 1.06
CA ASP A 128 -2.73 4.96 2.05
C ASP A 128 -2.26 6.25 1.34
N PRO A 129 -3.18 7.02 0.73
CA PRO A 129 -2.80 8.24 0.05
C PRO A 129 -2.25 9.28 1.04
N PRO A 130 -1.34 10.16 0.61
CA PRO A 130 -1.03 11.34 1.42
C PRO A 130 -2.31 12.13 1.69
N PHE A 131 -2.43 12.77 2.87
CA PHE A 131 -3.61 13.51 3.36
C PHE A 131 -4.02 14.72 2.50
N ARG A 132 -4.33 14.50 1.22
CA ARG A 132 -4.87 15.47 0.28
C ARG A 132 -6.33 15.12 0.03
N GLN A 133 -7.21 16.08 0.26
CA GLN A 133 -8.63 15.96 -0.01
C GLN A 133 -8.85 15.53 -1.47
N GLY A 134 -9.66 14.50 -1.70
CA GLY A 134 -10.09 14.04 -3.03
C GLY A 134 -9.30 12.87 -3.64
N MET A 135 -8.03 12.66 -3.29
CA MET A 135 -7.23 11.58 -3.91
C MET A 135 -7.80 10.19 -3.62
N LEU A 136 -8.27 9.95 -2.39
CA LEU A 136 -8.83 8.66 -2.00
C LEU A 136 -10.10 8.32 -2.81
N ALA A 137 -11.04 9.27 -2.89
CA ALA A 137 -12.31 9.08 -3.60
C ALA A 137 -12.08 8.83 -5.11
N GLU A 138 -11.17 9.58 -5.72
CA GLU A 138 -10.82 9.37 -7.13
C GLU A 138 -10.10 8.03 -7.36
N THR A 139 -9.21 7.63 -6.45
CA THR A 139 -8.55 6.31 -6.50
C THR A 139 -9.57 5.17 -6.45
N ILE A 140 -10.51 5.23 -5.49
CA ILE A 140 -11.58 4.24 -5.33
C ILE A 140 -12.43 4.15 -6.61
N LYS A 141 -12.80 5.29 -7.19
CA LYS A 141 -13.56 5.35 -8.44
C LYS A 141 -12.81 4.67 -9.58
N LEU A 142 -11.52 4.95 -9.76
CA LEU A 142 -10.70 4.36 -10.83
C LEU A 142 -10.54 2.85 -10.64
N LEU A 143 -10.32 2.39 -9.41
CA LEU A 143 -10.22 0.96 -9.10
C LEU A 143 -11.49 0.19 -9.51
N GLU A 144 -12.66 0.71 -9.16
CA GLU A 144 -13.94 0.07 -9.48
C GLU A 144 -14.27 0.14 -10.99
N GLN A 145 -13.92 1.23 -11.66
CA GLN A 145 -14.31 1.47 -13.06
C GLN A 145 -13.38 0.83 -14.10
N GLN A 146 -12.10 0.65 -13.77
CA GLN A 146 -11.08 0.26 -14.74
C GLN A 146 -10.66 -1.21 -14.63
N GLY A 147 -11.31 -2.03 -13.79
CA GLY A 147 -11.06 -3.47 -13.72
C GLY A 147 -9.81 -3.86 -12.92
N TRP A 148 -9.44 -3.06 -11.91
CA TRP A 148 -8.30 -3.34 -11.03
C TRP A 148 -8.62 -4.32 -9.89
N LEU A 149 -9.90 -4.63 -9.69
CA LEU A 149 -10.40 -5.41 -8.56
C LEU A 149 -10.93 -6.76 -9.05
N ALA A 150 -10.51 -7.84 -8.40
CA ALA A 150 -11.08 -9.17 -8.58
C ALA A 150 -12.54 -9.23 -8.12
N ASP A 151 -13.22 -10.33 -8.46
CA ASP A 151 -14.63 -10.55 -8.11
C ASP A 151 -14.86 -10.43 -6.60
N GLU A 152 -13.88 -10.93 -5.82
CA GLU A 152 -13.71 -10.65 -4.41
C GLU A 152 -12.35 -9.96 -4.19
N SER A 153 -12.35 -8.74 -3.66
CA SER A 153 -11.12 -8.01 -3.32
C SER A 153 -11.16 -7.48 -1.90
N TRP A 154 -10.03 -7.57 -1.22
CA TRP A 154 -9.79 -7.07 0.13
C TRP A 154 -9.08 -5.72 0.05
N ILE A 155 -9.78 -4.65 0.38
CA ILE A 155 -9.28 -3.28 0.18
C ILE A 155 -9.04 -2.61 1.53
N TYR A 156 -7.77 -2.38 1.83
CA TYR A 156 -7.34 -1.61 2.98
C TYR A 156 -7.35 -0.11 2.67
N VAL A 157 -7.91 0.68 3.58
CA VAL A 157 -7.99 2.14 3.46
C VAL A 157 -7.49 2.78 4.75
N GLU A 158 -6.48 3.65 4.62
CA GLU A 158 -6.04 4.57 5.67
C GLU A 158 -6.52 5.99 5.31
N ALA A 159 -7.24 6.63 6.23
CA ALA A 159 -7.81 7.97 6.04
C ALA A 159 -7.93 8.73 7.36
N GLU A 160 -8.17 10.05 7.31
CA GLU A 160 -8.50 10.81 8.52
C GLU A 160 -9.78 10.28 9.15
N SER A 161 -9.83 10.19 10.49
CA SER A 161 -10.98 9.61 11.21
C SER A 161 -12.29 10.37 11.00
N GLU A 162 -12.20 11.67 10.69
CA GLU A 162 -13.32 12.55 10.36
C GLU A 162 -13.79 12.39 8.90
N SER A 163 -12.97 11.79 8.04
CA SER A 163 -13.36 11.40 6.70
C SER A 163 -14.33 10.21 6.82
N ALA A 164 -15.61 10.51 6.61
CA ALA A 164 -16.69 9.55 6.71
C ALA A 164 -16.38 8.31 5.86
N ALA A 165 -16.69 7.13 6.40
CA ALA A 165 -16.66 5.85 5.67
C ALA A 165 -17.64 5.78 4.48
N ALA A 166 -18.14 6.93 3.99
CA ALA A 166 -19.31 7.07 3.14
C ALA A 166 -19.01 7.12 1.63
N ASP A 167 -17.74 7.31 1.23
CA ASP A 167 -17.37 7.49 -0.18
C ASP A 167 -16.79 6.22 -0.83
N VAL A 168 -17.33 5.05 -0.47
CA VAL A 168 -17.02 3.77 -1.16
C VAL A 168 -18.23 3.29 -1.98
N PRO A 169 -18.02 2.57 -3.09
CA PRO A 169 -19.08 1.92 -3.85
C PRO A 169 -19.96 1.02 -2.97
N ALA A 170 -21.25 0.91 -3.30
CA ALA A 170 -22.22 0.13 -2.52
C ALA A 170 -21.87 -1.37 -2.41
N ASN A 171 -21.07 -1.89 -3.35
CA ASN A 171 -20.60 -3.26 -3.37
C ASN A 171 -19.33 -3.49 -2.53
N TRP A 172 -18.82 -2.47 -1.85
CA TRP A 172 -17.73 -2.57 -0.87
C TRP A 172 -18.31 -2.61 0.55
N GLN A 173 -18.17 -3.73 1.22
CA GLN A 173 -18.69 -3.93 2.57
C GLN A 173 -17.57 -3.73 3.59
N LEU A 174 -17.79 -2.86 4.58
CA LEU A 174 -16.83 -2.68 5.67
C LEU A 174 -16.74 -3.97 6.50
N HIS A 175 -15.56 -4.60 6.50
CA HIS A 175 -15.30 -5.83 7.23
C HIS A 175 -14.63 -5.59 8.58
N ARG A 176 -13.64 -4.68 8.64
CA ARG A 176 -12.97 -4.28 9.88
C ARG A 176 -12.71 -2.78 9.89
N GLU A 177 -12.76 -2.20 11.09
CA GLU A 177 -12.34 -0.82 11.33
C GLU A 177 -11.55 -0.74 12.63
N LYS A 178 -10.57 0.16 12.66
CA LYS A 178 -9.91 0.60 13.87
C LYS A 178 -9.51 2.07 13.74
N VAL A 179 -9.81 2.86 14.76
CA VAL A 179 -9.40 4.27 14.83
C VAL A 179 -8.27 4.42 15.85
N ALA A 180 -7.22 5.16 15.50
CA ALA A 180 -6.15 5.54 16.40
C ALA A 180 -5.82 7.03 16.25
N GLY A 181 -6.23 7.83 17.23
CA GLY A 181 -6.11 9.29 17.14
C GLY A 181 -6.94 9.83 15.98
N GLN A 182 -6.28 10.55 15.07
CA GLN A 182 -6.91 11.20 13.90
C GLN A 182 -6.94 10.32 12.65
N VAL A 183 -6.57 9.04 12.75
CA VAL A 183 -6.48 8.13 11.60
C VAL A 183 -7.41 6.93 11.80
N ALA A 184 -8.19 6.61 10.78
CA ALA A 184 -8.99 5.41 10.68
C ALA A 184 -8.36 4.42 9.70
N TYR A 185 -8.26 3.17 10.12
CA TYR A 185 -7.82 2.03 9.32
C TYR A 185 -9.03 1.15 9.05
N ARG A 186 -9.39 0.98 7.79
CA ARG A 186 -10.56 0.22 7.36
C ARG A 186 -10.15 -0.88 6.42
N LEU A 187 -10.83 -2.01 6.50
CA LEU A 187 -10.72 -3.11 5.56
C LEU A 187 -12.11 -3.39 5.00
N TYR A 188 -12.25 -3.21 3.70
CA TYR A 188 -13.46 -3.52 2.95
C TYR A 188 -13.30 -4.83 2.21
N ILE A 189 -14.40 -5.53 2.00
CA ILE A 189 -14.49 -6.63 1.04
C ILE A 189 -15.42 -6.17 -0.07
N ARG A 190 -14.89 -6.13 -1.29
CA ARG A 190 -15.67 -5.95 -2.50
C ARG A 190 -16.28 -7.29 -2.90
N TYR A 191 -17.54 -7.27 -3.28
CA TYR A 191 -18.18 -8.35 -4.02
C TYR A 191 -18.65 -7.82 -5.38
N LEU A 192 -18.71 -8.66 -6.40
CA LEU A 192 -19.44 -8.30 -7.61
C LEU A 192 -20.91 -8.04 -7.27
N PRO A 193 -21.53 -6.98 -7.81
CA PRO A 193 -22.97 -6.85 -7.78
C PRO A 193 -23.59 -8.07 -8.47
N ALA A 194 -24.58 -8.69 -7.83
CA ALA A 194 -25.36 -9.78 -8.40
C ALA A 194 -26.15 -9.35 -9.64
#